data_AF-A0A971XDW8-F1
#
_entry.id   AF-A0A971XDW8-F1
#
_cell.length_a   1.000
_cell.length_b   1.000
_cell.length_c   1.000
_cell.angle_alpha   90.00
_cell.angle_beta   90.00
_cell.angle_gamma   90.00
#
_symmetry.space_group_name_H-M   'P 1'
#
loop_
_entity.id
_entity.type
_entity.pdbx_description
1 polymer ?
#
loop_
_entity_poly.entity_id
_entity_poly.type
_entity_poly.pdbx_seq_one_letter_code
_entity_poly.pdbx_strand_id
1 'polypeptide(L)'
;MKKLVAITLSTLLLSSSIVAYADNSEAVLPTESTVVAEEVELNAYVFENVNVEEVLSSDDKNVQVLFKAENVIEGRLNEFRAYLSDKTVIIDGATQELIKPEDVKKGDKATVHYRENSPVGMSLPPVLNPEVVVINSDETPVISKVEFFNEEFVSGDNGLKLNLNQEVKFVDHLDRPMEKEDAVNKVLVVLYNISTKSIPAQTTPLKVFILESEEVAQIDYNKIIIGENEIQLDQKIYLEGETVMFPLRAVVEGLGFDIEWNAEERSANVSKDEVSHTVKTVTEIAEGFDFKSGVLKNSTTFVSESLLNEVFNINFEIVDNVFTIK
;
A
#
# COMPACT_ATOMS: atom_id res chain seq x y z
N MET A 1 9.90 -49.36 -52.20
CA MET A 1 9.21 -48.32 -51.42
C MET A 1 10.21 -47.84 -50.36
N LYS A 2 10.92 -46.72 -50.56
CA LYS A 2 10.68 -45.37 -49.96
C LYS A 2 10.49 -45.46 -48.43
N LYS A 3 11.24 -44.80 -47.52
CA LYS A 3 12.24 -43.70 -47.48
C LYS A 3 12.96 -43.79 -46.09
N LEU A 4 14.27 -43.56 -45.90
CA LEU A 4 15.01 -42.26 -45.79
C LEU A 4 14.50 -41.45 -44.55
N VAL A 5 15.28 -40.93 -43.57
CA VAL A 5 16.62 -40.29 -43.54
C VAL A 5 17.10 -40.07 -42.09
N ALA A 6 18.42 -40.11 -41.86
CA ALA A 6 19.13 -39.48 -40.73
C ALA A 6 20.03 -38.33 -41.26
N ILE A 7 20.07 -37.17 -40.59
CA ILE A 7 20.94 -35.99 -40.85
C ILE A 7 21.23 -35.34 -39.48
N THR A 8 22.38 -35.60 -38.83
CA THR A 8 23.67 -34.86 -38.84
C THR A 8 23.66 -33.43 -38.28
N LEU A 9 24.47 -33.27 -37.22
CA LEU A 9 24.86 -32.10 -36.45
C LEU A 9 25.82 -31.21 -37.27
N SER A 10 25.55 -29.91 -37.42
CA SER A 10 26.45 -28.97 -38.10
C SER A 10 26.89 -27.85 -37.16
N THR A 11 28.17 -27.87 -36.81
CA THR A 11 28.96 -26.76 -36.28
C THR A 11 29.18 -25.70 -37.36
N LEU A 12 29.03 -24.41 -37.02
CA LEU A 12 29.49 -23.30 -37.85
C LEU A 12 30.49 -22.45 -37.06
N LEU A 13 31.77 -22.62 -37.38
CA LEU A 13 32.84 -21.67 -37.10
C LEU A 13 32.95 -20.73 -38.30
N LEU A 14 32.80 -19.42 -38.08
CA LEU A 14 33.21 -18.41 -39.06
C LEU A 14 34.31 -17.57 -38.44
N SER A 15 35.54 -17.87 -38.86
CA SER A 15 36.70 -17.02 -38.74
C SER A 15 36.66 -15.95 -39.83
N SER A 16 36.64 -14.67 -39.46
CA SER A 16 37.12 -13.60 -40.32
C SER A 16 38.13 -12.75 -39.56
N SER A 17 39.28 -12.60 -40.20
CA SER A 17 40.48 -11.89 -39.75
C SER A 17 40.23 -10.38 -39.65
N ILE A 18 40.48 -9.80 -38.47
CA ILE A 18 40.71 -8.37 -38.35
C ILE A 18 42.20 -8.16 -38.11
N VAL A 19 42.82 -7.41 -39.03
CA VAL A 19 44.18 -6.93 -38.99
C VAL A 19 44.34 -5.98 -37.79
N ALA A 20 45.36 -6.22 -36.98
CA ALA A 20 45.76 -5.27 -35.94
C ALA A 20 46.40 -4.03 -36.60
N TYR A 21 45.77 -2.87 -36.41
CA TYR A 21 46.43 -1.57 -36.56
C TYR A 21 46.48 -0.94 -35.17
N ALA A 22 47.69 -0.71 -34.67
CA ALA A 22 47.91 0.10 -33.50
C ALA A 22 47.78 1.58 -33.92
N ASP A 23 46.77 2.26 -33.40
CA ASP A 23 46.71 3.71 -33.41
C ASP A 23 46.44 4.20 -31.99
N ASN A 24 47.26 5.14 -31.54
CA ASN A 24 47.24 5.71 -30.21
C ASN A 24 46.05 6.67 -30.12
N SER A 25 44.91 6.17 -29.65
CA SER A 25 43.88 7.03 -29.08
C SER A 25 43.37 6.41 -27.79
N GLU A 26 43.54 7.11 -26.68
CA GLU A 26 42.92 6.79 -25.40
C GLU A 26 41.40 6.70 -25.62
N ALA A 27 40.87 5.47 -25.64
CA ALA A 27 39.44 5.25 -25.57
C ALA A 27 39.02 5.52 -24.12
N VAL A 28 38.47 6.70 -23.89
CA VAL A 28 37.68 6.97 -22.68
C VAL A 28 36.50 6.02 -22.72
N LEU A 29 36.57 4.96 -21.91
CA LEU A 29 35.42 4.11 -21.65
C LEU A 29 34.32 5.02 -21.08
N PRO A 30 33.10 5.04 -21.64
CA PRO A 30 32.00 5.67 -20.95
C PRO A 30 31.85 4.93 -19.63
N THR A 31 32.12 5.64 -18.54
CA THR A 31 31.75 5.19 -17.21
C THR A 31 30.23 5.17 -17.25
N GLU A 32 29.63 4.00 -17.44
CA GLU A 32 28.27 3.76 -16.99
C GLU A 32 28.30 4.06 -15.49
N SER A 33 27.96 5.30 -15.15
CA SER A 33 27.40 5.58 -13.84
C SER A 33 26.09 4.82 -13.85
N THR A 34 26.15 3.56 -13.40
CA THR A 34 25.00 2.92 -12.80
C THR A 34 24.64 3.83 -11.64
N VAL A 35 23.69 4.72 -11.89
CA VAL A 35 22.95 5.36 -10.82
C VAL A 35 22.25 4.19 -10.15
N VAL A 36 22.88 3.66 -9.10
CA VAL A 36 22.20 2.79 -8.16
C VAL A 36 21.08 3.68 -7.65
N ALA A 37 19.88 3.46 -8.19
CA ALA A 37 18.69 4.02 -7.61
C ALA A 37 18.73 3.58 -6.15
N GLU A 38 18.88 4.56 -5.27
CA GLU A 38 18.64 4.41 -3.86
C GLU A 38 17.16 4.02 -3.77
N GLU A 39 16.88 2.71 -3.81
CA GLU A 39 15.58 2.16 -3.48
C GLU A 39 15.31 2.64 -2.07
N VAL A 40 14.39 3.58 -1.97
CA VAL A 40 13.96 4.16 -0.71
C VAL A 40 13.35 3.01 0.09
N GLU A 41 14.07 2.46 1.08
CA GLU A 41 13.59 1.50 2.10
C GLU A 41 12.56 2.18 3.03
N LEU A 42 11.49 2.75 2.46
CA LEU A 42 10.51 3.52 3.21
C LEU A 42 9.58 2.62 4.06
N ASN A 43 9.65 1.30 3.90
CA ASN A 43 8.68 0.35 4.46
C ASN A 43 9.29 -0.84 5.22
N ALA A 44 10.59 -0.84 5.53
CA ALA A 44 11.18 -1.94 6.29
C ALA A 44 10.60 -1.98 7.72
N TYR A 45 10.07 -3.15 8.11
CA TYR A 45 9.59 -3.40 9.47
C TYR A 45 10.59 -4.22 10.26
N VAL A 46 10.79 -3.81 11.50
CA VAL A 46 11.54 -4.55 12.50
C VAL A 46 10.55 -5.11 13.52
N PHE A 47 10.86 -6.29 14.03
CA PHE A 47 10.07 -6.91 15.08
C PHE A 47 10.92 -7.28 16.29
N GLU A 48 10.33 -7.24 17.47
CA GLU A 48 10.94 -7.65 18.73
C GLU A 48 10.05 -8.67 19.45
N ASN A 49 10.64 -9.81 19.86
CA ASN A 49 9.95 -10.80 20.70
C ASN A 49 10.23 -10.48 22.17
N VAL A 50 9.19 -10.17 22.91
CA VAL A 50 9.26 -9.54 24.23
C VAL A 50 8.19 -10.08 25.18
N ASN A 51 8.39 -9.85 26.47
CA ASN A 51 7.39 -10.03 27.51
C ASN A 51 6.88 -8.68 28.00
N VAL A 52 5.61 -8.65 28.40
CA VAL A 52 5.00 -7.50 29.07
C VAL A 52 5.43 -7.49 30.55
N GLU A 53 6.35 -6.61 30.90
CA GLU A 53 6.86 -6.49 32.27
C GLU A 53 5.97 -5.58 33.13
N GLU A 54 5.45 -4.51 32.56
CA GLU A 54 4.62 -3.53 33.28
C GLU A 54 3.54 -2.96 32.35
N VAL A 55 2.35 -2.73 32.89
CA VAL A 55 1.26 -2.02 32.20
C VAL A 55 0.82 -0.87 33.10
N LEU A 56 0.98 0.36 32.61
CA LEU A 56 0.54 1.59 33.26
C LEU A 56 -0.60 2.19 32.46
N SER A 57 -1.78 2.29 33.05
CA SER A 57 -2.93 2.94 32.42
C SER A 57 -3.09 4.36 32.97
N SER A 58 -2.92 5.35 32.07
CA SER A 58 -3.27 6.77 32.24
C SER A 58 -4.76 6.97 32.49
N ASP A 59 -5.52 6.49 31.50
CA ASP A 59 -6.96 6.54 31.23
C ASP A 59 -7.21 5.55 30.06
N ASP A 60 -8.44 5.12 29.76
CA ASP A 60 -8.84 4.09 28.75
C ASP A 60 -8.28 4.28 27.30
N LYS A 61 -7.58 5.39 27.02
CA LYS A 61 -7.09 5.74 25.67
C LYS A 61 -5.57 5.66 25.49
N ASN A 62 -4.79 5.62 26.58
CA ASN A 62 -3.33 5.64 26.50
C ASN A 62 -2.75 4.62 27.48
N VAL A 63 -2.53 3.40 26.99
CA VAL A 63 -1.90 2.33 27.77
C VAL A 63 -0.42 2.34 27.49
N GLN A 64 0.37 2.53 28.54
CA GLN A 64 1.81 2.49 28.43
C GLN A 64 2.33 1.13 28.91
N VAL A 65 3.09 0.46 28.06
CA VAL A 65 3.57 -0.90 28.31
C VAL A 65 5.10 -0.91 28.35
N LEU A 66 5.68 -1.53 29.38
CA LEU A 66 7.11 -1.85 29.40
C LEU A 66 7.30 -3.25 28.83
N PHE A 67 7.96 -3.32 27.68
CA PHE A 67 8.36 -4.56 27.03
C PHE A 67 9.81 -4.90 27.34
N LYS A 68 10.07 -6.19 27.53
CA LYS A 68 11.41 -6.71 27.81
C LYS A 68 11.66 -8.04 27.11
N ALA A 69 12.74 -8.12 26.34
CA ALA A 69 13.17 -9.35 25.69
C ALA A 69 13.64 -10.38 26.73
N GLU A 70 13.36 -11.66 26.49
CA GLU A 70 13.87 -12.76 27.33
C GLU A 70 15.38 -12.88 27.24
N ASN A 71 15.93 -12.71 26.03
CA ASN A 71 17.34 -12.82 25.74
C ASN A 71 17.86 -11.50 25.20
N VAL A 72 18.95 -11.01 25.78
CA VAL A 72 19.61 -9.78 25.33
C VAL A 72 20.40 -10.08 24.06
N ILE A 73 20.01 -9.45 22.96
CA ILE A 73 20.70 -9.51 21.68
C ILE A 73 21.35 -8.15 21.43
N GLU A 74 22.66 -8.15 21.19
CA GLU A 74 23.40 -6.92 20.88
C GLU A 74 22.85 -6.27 19.59
N GLY A 75 22.67 -4.95 19.62
CA GLY A 75 22.11 -4.19 18.50
C GLY A 75 20.58 -4.22 18.37
N ARG A 76 19.86 -4.98 19.23
CA ARG A 76 18.40 -5.02 19.26
C ARG A 76 17.79 -4.28 20.44
N LEU A 77 16.49 -4.01 20.35
CA LEU A 77 15.77 -3.30 21.37
C LEU A 77 15.31 -4.27 22.47
N ASN A 78 16.18 -4.48 23.46
CA ASN A 78 15.97 -5.49 24.51
C ASN A 78 15.02 -5.07 25.63
N GLU A 79 14.83 -3.77 25.83
CA GLU A 79 13.93 -3.21 26.84
C GLU A 79 13.45 -1.84 26.34
N PHE A 80 12.13 -1.63 26.29
CA PHE A 80 11.54 -0.41 25.77
C PHE A 80 10.13 -0.20 26.29
N ARG A 81 9.69 1.06 26.28
CA ARG A 81 8.35 1.47 26.66
C ARG A 81 7.56 1.80 25.40
N ALA A 82 6.36 1.24 25.28
CA ALA A 82 5.47 1.49 24.16
C ALA A 82 4.23 2.26 24.62
N TYR A 83 3.77 3.20 23.80
CA TYR A 83 2.41 3.73 23.92
C TYR A 83 1.49 2.98 22.99
N LEU A 84 0.52 2.28 23.57
CA LEU A 84 -0.54 1.59 22.85
C LEU A 84 -1.78 2.48 22.85
N SER A 85 -2.31 2.72 21.67
CA SER A 85 -3.49 3.57 21.43
C SER A 85 -4.50 2.86 20.54
N ASP A 86 -5.61 3.53 20.23
CA ASP A 86 -6.60 3.08 19.25
C ASP A 86 -6.03 2.95 17.82
N LYS A 87 -4.90 3.58 17.53
CA LYS A 87 -4.17 3.44 16.26
C LYS A 87 -3.25 2.22 16.21
N THR A 88 -2.97 1.59 17.34
CA THR A 88 -2.12 0.39 17.37
C THR A 88 -2.95 -0.84 17.03
N VAL A 89 -2.55 -1.60 16.02
CA VAL A 89 -3.19 -2.88 15.68
C VAL A 89 -2.72 -3.93 16.69
N ILE A 90 -3.57 -4.29 17.64
CA ILE A 90 -3.25 -5.29 18.66
C ILE A 90 -4.05 -6.55 18.38
N ILE A 91 -3.35 -7.68 18.20
CA ILE A 91 -3.96 -8.95 17.80
C ILE A 91 -3.71 -9.98 18.89
N ASP A 92 -4.76 -10.68 19.32
CA ASP A 92 -4.59 -11.94 20.05
C ASP A 92 -4.21 -13.03 19.05
N GLY A 93 -3.00 -13.57 19.19
CA GLY A 93 -2.47 -14.59 18.27
C GLY A 93 -3.24 -15.91 18.32
N ALA A 94 -3.84 -16.27 19.46
CA ALA A 94 -4.58 -17.52 19.61
C ALA A 94 -5.94 -17.45 18.90
N THR A 95 -6.67 -16.34 19.07
CA THR A 95 -8.00 -16.16 18.48
C THR A 95 -7.97 -15.50 17.10
N GLN A 96 -6.87 -14.82 16.76
CA GLN A 96 -6.70 -14.00 15.55
C GLN A 96 -7.65 -12.81 15.49
N GLU A 97 -8.15 -12.36 16.65
CA GLU A 97 -9.06 -11.22 16.79
C GLU A 97 -8.30 -9.96 17.24
N LEU A 98 -8.82 -8.80 16.85
CA LEU A 98 -8.32 -7.53 17.39
C LEU A 98 -8.74 -7.39 18.85
N ILE A 99 -7.79 -7.02 19.69
CA ILE A 99 -8.01 -6.69 21.09
C ILE A 99 -7.64 -5.23 21.34
N LYS A 100 -8.07 -4.69 22.48
CA LYS A 100 -7.79 -3.31 22.82
C LYS A 100 -6.49 -3.19 23.62
N PRO A 101 -5.91 -1.97 23.71
CA PRO A 101 -4.76 -1.72 24.58
C PRO A 101 -4.98 -2.14 26.05
N GLU A 102 -6.21 -1.99 26.55
CA GLU A 102 -6.60 -2.36 27.92
C GLU A 102 -6.59 -3.88 28.20
N ASP A 103 -6.61 -4.70 27.15
CA ASP A 103 -6.61 -6.16 27.28
C ASP A 103 -5.21 -6.74 27.49
N VAL A 104 -4.16 -5.96 27.18
CA VAL A 104 -2.74 -6.34 27.36
C VAL A 104 -2.38 -6.41 28.85
N LYS A 105 -1.80 -7.53 29.28
CA LYS A 105 -1.55 -7.82 30.70
C LYS A 105 -0.08 -8.12 30.98
N LYS A 106 0.35 -7.76 32.20
CA LYS A 106 1.66 -8.18 32.72
C LYS A 106 1.79 -9.71 32.63
N GLY A 107 2.89 -10.16 32.05
CA GLY A 107 3.20 -11.57 31.84
C GLY A 107 2.88 -12.08 30.43
N ASP A 108 2.17 -11.31 29.61
CA ASP A 108 1.92 -11.69 28.22
C ASP A 108 3.23 -11.74 27.43
N LYS A 109 3.33 -12.73 26.53
CA LYS A 109 4.36 -12.76 25.48
C LYS A 109 3.85 -11.99 24.28
N ALA A 110 4.71 -11.24 23.62
CA ALA A 110 4.32 -10.43 22.48
C ALA A 110 5.39 -10.40 21.39
N THR A 111 4.94 -10.21 20.15
CA THR A 111 5.78 -9.77 19.04
C THR A 111 5.37 -8.35 18.68
N VAL A 112 6.28 -7.39 18.83
CA VAL A 112 6.04 -5.97 18.56
C VAL A 112 6.68 -5.61 17.23
N HIS A 113 5.91 -5.10 16.26
CA HIS A 113 6.39 -4.64 14.96
C HIS A 113 6.32 -3.12 14.86
N TYR A 114 7.39 -2.52 14.34
CA TYR A 114 7.51 -1.08 14.11
C TYR A 114 8.41 -0.84 12.90
N ARG A 115 8.27 0.31 12.23
CA ARG A 115 9.17 0.66 11.11
C ARG A 115 10.59 0.84 11.58
N GLU A 116 11.55 0.44 10.78
CA GLU A 116 12.98 0.59 11.07
C GLU A 116 13.36 2.06 11.36
N ASN A 117 12.74 2.99 10.62
CA ASN A 117 12.94 4.44 10.78
C ASN A 117 12.01 5.09 11.82
N SER A 118 11.31 4.31 12.64
CA SER A 118 10.40 4.86 13.67
C SER A 118 11.17 5.78 14.63
N PRO A 119 10.66 6.99 14.93
CA PRO A 119 11.27 7.86 15.94
C PRO A 119 11.28 7.17 17.31
N VAL A 120 12.46 6.88 17.83
CA VAL A 120 12.64 6.33 19.18
C VAL A 120 13.04 7.45 20.14
N GLY A 121 12.27 7.63 21.21
CA GLY A 121 12.56 8.63 22.24
C GLY A 121 13.86 8.31 23.00
N MET A 122 14.70 9.33 23.22
CA MET A 122 16.02 9.20 23.88
C MET A 122 15.96 8.98 25.41
N SER A 123 14.84 8.51 25.96
CA SER A 123 14.73 8.15 27.39
C SER A 123 15.34 6.78 27.67
N LEU A 124 15.52 6.46 28.96
CA LEU A 124 15.85 5.11 29.42
C LEU A 124 14.72 4.60 30.34
N PRO A 125 14.01 3.51 29.96
CA PRO A 125 14.11 2.81 28.68
C PRO A 125 13.64 3.69 27.50
N PRO A 126 14.10 3.40 26.27
CA PRO A 126 13.64 4.08 25.07
C PRO A 126 12.14 3.94 24.90
N VAL A 127 11.52 4.92 24.27
CA VAL A 127 10.07 4.96 24.06
C VAL A 127 9.75 4.87 22.58
N LEU A 128 8.80 4.02 22.19
CA LEU A 128 8.35 3.88 20.80
C LEU A 128 6.83 3.76 20.68
N ASN A 129 6.33 3.99 19.47
CA ASN A 129 4.92 3.82 19.12
C ASN A 129 4.85 2.71 18.07
N PRO A 130 4.51 1.47 18.45
CA PRO A 130 4.45 0.37 17.49
C PRO A 130 3.18 0.45 16.64
N GLU A 131 3.26 -0.02 15.39
CA GLU A 131 2.09 -0.14 14.51
C GLU A 131 1.31 -1.43 14.79
N VAL A 132 2.01 -2.52 15.09
CA VAL A 132 1.39 -3.83 15.36
C VAL A 132 1.98 -4.47 16.61
N VAL A 133 1.11 -5.00 17.46
CA VAL A 133 1.48 -5.85 18.59
C VAL A 133 0.68 -7.14 18.51
N VAL A 134 1.37 -8.28 18.48
CA VAL A 134 0.72 -9.60 18.50
C VAL A 134 0.97 -10.25 19.85
N ILE A 135 -0.08 -10.47 20.63
CA ILE A 135 -0.02 -11.18 21.90
C ILE A 135 -0.01 -12.68 21.63
N ASN A 136 1.02 -13.37 22.10
CA ASN A 136 1.24 -14.78 21.86
C ASN A 136 0.97 -15.60 23.11
N SER A 137 0.39 -16.80 22.91
CA SER A 137 0.24 -17.83 23.93
C SER A 137 1.17 -19.00 23.66
N ASP A 138 1.70 -19.62 24.72
CA ASP A 138 2.55 -20.81 24.62
C ASP A 138 1.78 -22.03 24.05
N GLU A 139 0.46 -22.05 24.15
CA GLU A 139 -0.37 -23.15 23.65
C GLU A 139 -0.57 -23.11 22.13
N THR A 140 -0.59 -21.91 21.55
CA THR A 140 -0.87 -21.66 20.12
C THR A 140 0.14 -20.67 19.56
N PRO A 141 1.39 -21.11 19.29
CA PRO A 141 2.41 -20.22 18.77
C PRO A 141 2.02 -19.76 17.37
N VAL A 142 1.83 -18.45 17.24
CA VAL A 142 1.61 -17.77 15.97
C VAL A 142 2.84 -16.94 15.63
N ILE A 143 3.25 -17.03 14.39
CA ILE A 143 4.29 -16.18 13.80
C ILE A 143 3.56 -15.06 13.08
N SER A 144 4.03 -13.84 13.31
CA SER A 144 3.56 -12.65 12.61
C SER A 144 4.66 -12.08 11.75
N LYS A 145 4.32 -11.72 10.51
CA LYS A 145 5.19 -10.94 9.63
C LYS A 145 4.45 -9.69 9.17
N VAL A 146 5.08 -8.53 9.37
CA VAL A 146 4.62 -7.26 8.82
C VAL A 146 5.59 -6.87 7.71
N GLU A 147 5.10 -6.73 6.48
CA GLU A 147 5.92 -6.36 5.32
C GLU A 147 5.03 -5.91 4.16
N PHE A 148 5.60 -5.19 3.18
CA PHE A 148 4.99 -5.04 1.87
C PHE A 148 4.92 -6.37 1.12
N PHE A 149 3.77 -6.68 0.51
CA PHE A 149 3.59 -7.85 -0.36
C PHE A 149 3.19 -7.42 -1.75
N ASN A 150 3.91 -7.93 -2.76
CA ASN A 150 3.63 -7.62 -4.17
C ASN A 150 2.39 -8.37 -4.70
N GLU A 151 2.09 -8.22 -5.99
CA GLU A 151 0.98 -8.89 -6.68
C GLU A 151 1.00 -10.43 -6.63
N GLU A 152 2.17 -11.03 -6.46
CA GLU A 152 2.33 -12.46 -6.27
C GLU A 152 2.29 -12.88 -4.79
N PHE A 153 1.97 -11.96 -3.88
CA PHE A 153 2.06 -12.13 -2.43
C PHE A 153 3.43 -12.64 -1.98
N VAL A 154 4.49 -12.10 -2.58
CA VAL A 154 5.87 -12.22 -2.10
C VAL A 154 6.21 -10.98 -1.29
N SER A 155 6.77 -11.18 -0.10
CA SER A 155 7.18 -10.09 0.77
C SER A 155 8.36 -9.31 0.18
N GLY A 156 8.44 -8.01 0.46
CA GLY A 156 9.47 -7.11 -0.09
C GLY A 156 10.89 -7.54 0.23
N ASP A 157 11.11 -8.15 1.40
CA ASP A 157 12.39 -8.75 1.81
C ASP A 157 12.68 -10.12 1.16
N ASN A 158 11.81 -10.61 0.26
CA ASN A 158 11.87 -11.93 -0.36
C ASN A 158 11.94 -13.09 0.67
N GLY A 159 11.47 -12.85 1.90
CA GLY A 159 11.50 -13.82 3.00
C GLY A 159 10.32 -14.79 2.99
N LEU A 160 9.15 -14.37 2.50
CA LEU A 160 7.90 -15.13 2.59
C LEU A 160 7.05 -14.97 1.32
N LYS A 161 6.49 -16.07 0.83
CA LYS A 161 5.47 -16.13 -0.22
C LYS A 161 4.19 -16.77 0.31
N LEU A 162 3.05 -16.13 0.08
CA LEU A 162 1.76 -16.62 0.58
C LEU A 162 1.09 -17.55 -0.44
N ASN A 163 0.75 -18.76 0.01
CA ASN A 163 -0.04 -19.73 -0.72
C ASN A 163 -1.51 -19.59 -0.28
N LEU A 164 -2.24 -18.77 -1.02
CA LEU A 164 -3.62 -18.43 -0.72
C LEU A 164 -4.57 -19.53 -1.20
N ASN A 165 -5.44 -19.99 -0.29
CA ASN A 165 -6.55 -20.90 -0.58
C ASN A 165 -7.89 -20.19 -0.27
N GLN A 166 -9.02 -20.88 -0.42
CA GLN A 166 -10.35 -20.30 -0.16
C GLN A 166 -10.66 -20.06 1.33
N GLU A 167 -9.82 -20.54 2.25
CA GLU A 167 -10.03 -20.42 3.69
C GLU A 167 -9.33 -19.19 4.28
N VAL A 168 -8.37 -18.61 3.56
CA VAL A 168 -7.64 -17.42 4.01
C VAL A 168 -8.61 -16.25 4.09
N LYS A 169 -8.75 -15.67 5.28
CA LYS A 169 -9.54 -14.46 5.50
C LYS A 169 -8.65 -13.23 5.39
N PHE A 170 -9.10 -12.29 4.58
CA PHE A 170 -8.55 -10.95 4.49
C PHE A 170 -9.44 -10.00 5.27
N VAL A 171 -8.82 -9.17 6.08
CA VAL A 171 -9.48 -8.09 6.80
C VAL A 171 -8.63 -6.84 6.74
N ASP A 172 -9.23 -5.69 6.98
CA ASP A 172 -8.47 -4.47 7.23
C ASP A 172 -8.02 -4.36 8.69
N HIS A 173 -7.37 -3.24 9.03
CA HIS A 173 -6.89 -2.94 10.38
C HIS A 173 -8.01 -2.76 11.43
N LEU A 174 -9.29 -2.78 11.03
CA LEU A 174 -10.48 -2.72 11.90
C LEU A 174 -11.26 -4.04 11.92
N ASP A 175 -10.68 -5.12 11.38
CA ASP A 175 -11.29 -6.44 11.26
C ASP A 175 -12.52 -6.51 10.35
N ARG A 176 -12.68 -5.54 9.42
CA ARG A 176 -13.74 -5.58 8.41
C ARG A 176 -13.32 -6.55 7.29
N PRO A 177 -14.22 -7.44 6.81
CA PRO A 177 -13.90 -8.35 5.71
C PRO A 177 -13.46 -7.61 4.45
N MET A 178 -12.39 -8.09 3.83
CA MET A 178 -11.82 -7.56 2.59
C MET A 178 -11.73 -8.66 1.53
N GLU A 179 -11.66 -8.27 0.26
CA GLU A 179 -11.36 -9.21 -0.81
C GLU A 179 -9.84 -9.40 -0.93
N LYS A 180 -9.44 -10.51 -1.54
CA LYS A 180 -8.02 -10.82 -1.76
C LYS A 180 -7.32 -9.71 -2.57
N GLU A 181 -8.03 -9.17 -3.55
CA GLU A 181 -7.54 -8.14 -4.47
C GLU A 181 -7.16 -6.85 -3.74
N ASP A 182 -7.81 -6.55 -2.61
CA ASP A 182 -7.51 -5.37 -1.79
C ASP A 182 -6.14 -5.46 -1.09
N ALA A 183 -5.59 -6.68 -0.95
CA ALA A 183 -4.32 -6.95 -0.29
C ALA A 183 -3.11 -6.93 -1.24
N VAL A 184 -3.33 -6.71 -2.54
CA VAL A 184 -2.26 -6.67 -3.55
C VAL A 184 -1.46 -5.37 -3.46
N ASN A 185 -0.12 -5.47 -3.46
CA ASN A 185 0.79 -4.32 -3.39
C ASN A 185 0.54 -3.45 -2.15
N LYS A 186 0.39 -4.10 -0.99
CA LYS A 186 0.11 -3.44 0.30
C LYS A 186 1.03 -3.97 1.39
N VAL A 187 1.12 -3.22 2.49
CA VAL A 187 1.69 -3.74 3.73
C VAL A 187 0.67 -4.63 4.40
N LEU A 188 1.07 -5.86 4.75
CA LEU A 188 0.19 -6.84 5.38
C LEU A 188 0.76 -7.27 6.73
N VAL A 189 -0.12 -7.49 7.71
CA VAL A 189 0.17 -8.38 8.85
C VAL A 189 -0.27 -9.78 8.46
N VAL A 190 0.69 -10.67 8.31
CA VAL A 190 0.44 -12.08 8.00
C VAL A 190 0.63 -12.90 9.26
N LEU A 191 -0.44 -13.56 9.71
CA LEU A 191 -0.39 -14.55 10.78
C LEU A 191 -0.28 -15.95 10.19
N TYR A 192 0.70 -16.74 10.64
CA TYR A 192 0.91 -18.11 10.21
C TYR A 192 1.60 -18.94 11.29
N ASN A 193 1.57 -20.26 11.20
CA ASN A 193 2.17 -21.15 12.22
C ASN A 193 3.30 -22.03 11.68
N ILE A 194 3.28 -22.38 10.39
CA ILE A 194 4.31 -23.18 9.74
C ILE A 194 4.64 -22.63 8.35
N SER A 195 5.85 -22.87 7.89
CA SER A 195 6.29 -22.55 6.52
C SER A 195 7.24 -23.63 6.00
N THR A 196 7.48 -23.61 4.68
CA THR A 196 8.57 -24.39 4.08
C THR A 196 9.94 -23.81 4.46
N LYS A 197 11.01 -24.53 4.10
CA LYS A 197 12.41 -24.10 4.25
C LYS A 197 13.01 -23.55 2.94
N SER A 198 12.18 -23.13 1.98
CA SER A 198 12.63 -22.50 0.73
C SER A 198 12.98 -21.03 0.94
N ILE A 199 13.53 -20.38 -0.09
CA ILE A 199 13.75 -18.93 -0.14
C ILE A 199 13.07 -18.43 -1.44
N PRO A 200 11.98 -17.64 -1.36
CA PRO A 200 11.23 -17.30 -0.14
C PRO A 200 10.63 -18.55 0.52
N ALA A 201 10.42 -18.50 1.83
CA ALA A 201 9.64 -19.52 2.54
C ALA A 201 8.19 -19.43 2.06
N GLN A 202 7.46 -20.55 2.06
CA GLN A 202 6.06 -20.57 1.63
C GLN A 202 5.15 -20.98 2.77
N THR A 203 4.02 -20.31 2.93
CA THR A 203 3.01 -20.60 3.96
C THR A 203 1.59 -20.38 3.45
N THR A 204 0.61 -21.07 4.04
CA THR A 204 -0.80 -20.68 3.93
C THR A 204 -1.14 -19.89 5.19
N PRO A 205 -1.45 -18.58 5.08
CA PRO A 205 -1.77 -17.76 6.24
C PRO A 205 -2.99 -18.28 7.01
N LEU A 206 -2.97 -18.08 8.32
CA LEU A 206 -4.15 -18.22 9.17
C LEU A 206 -5.12 -17.07 8.92
N LYS A 207 -4.60 -15.84 8.89
CA LYS A 207 -5.33 -14.60 8.64
C LYS A 207 -4.38 -13.53 8.13
N VAL A 208 -4.90 -12.64 7.30
CA VAL A 208 -4.16 -11.51 6.73
C VAL A 208 -4.89 -10.22 7.08
N PHE A 209 -4.19 -9.30 7.75
CA PHE A 209 -4.65 -7.94 7.97
C PHE A 209 -3.96 -7.02 6.97
N ILE A 210 -4.71 -6.15 6.31
CA ILE A 210 -4.16 -5.11 5.45
C ILE A 210 -3.83 -3.91 6.36
N LEU A 211 -2.54 -3.63 6.53
CA LEU A 211 -2.11 -2.40 7.18
C LEU A 211 -2.22 -1.27 6.16
N GLU A 212 -3.04 -0.28 6.49
CA GLU A 212 -2.99 0.99 5.80
C GLU A 212 -1.75 1.75 6.33
N SER A 213 -0.80 2.08 5.45
CA SER A 213 0.25 3.05 5.80
C SER A 213 -0.43 4.39 6.10
N GLU A 214 -0.12 4.99 7.24
CA GLU A 214 -0.89 6.06 7.88
C GLU A 214 -1.45 7.16 6.94
N GLU A 215 -2.68 7.58 7.28
CA GLU A 215 -3.45 8.74 6.79
C GLU A 215 -4.04 8.68 5.37
N VAL A 216 -5.03 7.81 5.18
CA VAL A 216 -6.26 8.29 4.53
C VAL A 216 -7.31 8.36 5.62
N ALA A 217 -7.45 9.53 6.23
CA ALA A 217 -8.62 9.81 7.04
C ALA A 217 -9.83 9.46 6.16
N GLN A 218 -10.57 8.38 6.47
CA GLN A 218 -11.48 7.68 5.53
C GLN A 218 -12.24 8.69 4.69
N ILE A 219 -11.72 9.00 3.50
CA ILE A 219 -12.31 10.07 2.71
C ILE A 219 -13.66 9.51 2.30
N ASP A 220 -14.72 10.24 2.62
CA ASP A 220 -16.06 9.82 2.23
C ASP A 220 -16.21 10.05 0.72
N TYR A 221 -15.77 9.07 -0.05
CA TYR A 221 -15.83 9.09 -1.51
C TYR A 221 -17.27 9.04 -2.06
N ASN A 222 -18.28 8.91 -1.20
CA ASN A 222 -19.68 8.93 -1.60
C ASN A 222 -20.25 10.36 -1.66
N LYS A 223 -19.51 11.37 -1.19
CA LYS A 223 -20.01 12.74 -1.14
C LYS A 223 -18.92 13.78 -1.34
N ILE A 224 -19.34 14.98 -1.69
CA ILE A 224 -18.51 16.19 -1.72
C ILE A 224 -19.25 17.34 -1.03
N ILE A 225 -18.51 18.32 -0.57
CA ILE A 225 -19.07 19.58 -0.06
C ILE A 225 -18.73 20.70 -1.04
N ILE A 226 -19.73 21.46 -1.46
CA ILE A 226 -19.55 22.63 -2.32
C ILE A 226 -20.21 23.83 -1.62
N GLY A 227 -19.38 24.77 -1.14
CA GLY A 227 -19.80 25.81 -0.23
C GLY A 227 -20.33 25.22 1.08
N GLU A 228 -21.61 25.45 1.38
CA GLU A 228 -22.29 24.87 2.55
C GLU A 228 -23.12 23.62 2.21
N ASN A 229 -23.16 23.21 0.94
CA ASN A 229 -24.01 22.12 0.48
C ASN A 229 -23.26 20.79 0.45
N GLU A 230 -23.82 19.78 1.13
CA GLU A 230 -23.40 18.40 0.96
C GLU A 230 -24.10 17.79 -0.27
N ILE A 231 -23.30 17.23 -1.19
CA ILE A 231 -23.78 16.56 -2.40
C ILE A 231 -23.44 15.08 -2.29
N GLN A 232 -24.47 14.24 -2.20
CA GLN A 232 -24.33 12.79 -2.29
C GLN A 232 -24.14 12.39 -3.76
N LEU A 233 -23.15 11.52 -4.01
CA LEU A 233 -22.75 11.11 -5.34
C LEU A 233 -23.40 9.78 -5.72
N ASP A 234 -24.09 9.77 -6.86
CA ASP A 234 -24.63 8.53 -7.45
C ASP A 234 -23.53 7.54 -7.83
N GLN A 235 -22.36 8.06 -8.23
CA GLN A 235 -21.14 7.30 -8.48
C GLN A 235 -20.00 7.86 -7.63
N LYS A 236 -19.37 6.97 -6.86
CA LYS A 236 -18.33 7.32 -5.90
C LYS A 236 -17.08 7.85 -6.60
N ILE A 237 -16.38 8.76 -5.93
CA ILE A 237 -15.00 9.11 -6.26
C ILE A 237 -14.15 7.83 -6.13
N TYR A 238 -13.13 7.70 -6.97
CA TYR A 238 -12.21 6.58 -6.90
C TYR A 238 -10.79 7.00 -7.23
N LEU A 239 -9.84 6.13 -6.91
CA LEU A 239 -8.43 6.30 -7.24
C LEU A 239 -8.07 5.49 -8.49
N GLU A 240 -7.43 6.14 -9.46
CA GLU A 240 -6.73 5.48 -10.55
C GLU A 240 -5.22 5.62 -10.30
N GLY A 241 -4.60 4.59 -9.71
CA GLY A 241 -3.26 4.72 -9.13
C GLY A 241 -3.27 5.75 -7.99
N GLU A 242 -2.53 6.84 -8.15
CA GLU A 242 -2.47 7.97 -7.20
C GLU A 242 -3.41 9.12 -7.60
N THR A 243 -4.14 9.02 -8.71
CA THR A 243 -4.99 10.10 -9.22
C THR A 243 -6.41 9.99 -8.69
N VAL A 244 -6.92 11.04 -8.05
CA VAL A 244 -8.31 11.14 -7.60
C VAL A 244 -9.22 11.49 -8.78
N MET A 245 -10.24 10.66 -8.99
CA MET A 245 -11.18 10.75 -10.10
C MET A 245 -12.57 11.14 -9.61
N PHE A 246 -13.06 12.31 -10.04
CA PHE A 246 -14.34 12.87 -9.65
C PHE A 246 -15.41 12.71 -10.74
N PRO A 247 -16.67 12.42 -10.38
CA PRO A 247 -17.77 12.46 -11.34
C PRO A 247 -18.02 13.91 -11.80
N LEU A 248 -17.63 14.20 -13.05
CA LEU A 248 -17.60 15.57 -13.61
C LEU A 248 -18.94 16.30 -13.42
N ARG A 249 -20.04 15.64 -13.76
CA ARG A 249 -21.40 16.21 -13.69
C ARG A 249 -21.73 16.74 -12.30
N ALA A 250 -21.51 15.93 -11.26
CA ALA A 250 -21.87 16.29 -9.88
C ALA A 250 -21.08 17.52 -9.40
N VAL A 251 -19.79 17.60 -9.76
CA VAL A 251 -18.94 18.73 -9.40
C VAL A 251 -19.39 20.02 -10.11
N VAL A 252 -19.56 19.97 -11.44
CA VAL A 252 -19.84 21.19 -12.22
C VAL A 252 -21.28 21.69 -12.04
N GLU A 253 -22.27 20.80 -11.98
CA GLU A 253 -23.67 21.18 -11.68
C GLU A 253 -23.78 21.74 -10.26
N GLY A 254 -23.07 21.16 -9.29
CA GLY A 254 -23.02 21.68 -7.91
C GLY A 254 -22.41 23.08 -7.79
N LEU A 255 -21.57 23.48 -8.75
CA LEU A 255 -21.04 24.84 -8.90
C LEU A 255 -21.89 25.74 -9.80
N GLY A 256 -23.02 25.25 -10.31
CA GLY A 256 -23.96 25.99 -11.15
C GLY A 256 -23.55 26.11 -12.61
N PHE A 257 -22.75 25.18 -13.13
CA PHE A 257 -22.54 25.01 -14.57
C PHE A 257 -23.62 24.09 -15.16
N ASP A 258 -23.97 24.34 -16.41
CA ASP A 258 -24.75 23.41 -17.22
C ASP A 258 -23.80 22.41 -17.90
N ILE A 259 -24.23 21.16 -18.05
CA ILE A 259 -23.47 20.10 -18.72
C ILE A 259 -24.33 19.28 -19.68
N GLU A 260 -23.91 19.24 -20.94
CA GLU A 260 -24.54 18.49 -22.02
C GLU A 260 -23.58 17.43 -22.59
N TRP A 261 -24.09 16.22 -22.81
CA TRP A 261 -23.31 15.14 -23.39
C TRP A 261 -23.46 15.10 -24.92
N ASN A 262 -22.34 15.18 -25.64
CA ASN A 262 -22.28 14.95 -27.08
C ASN A 262 -21.82 13.50 -27.35
N ALA A 263 -22.77 12.66 -27.76
CA ALA A 263 -22.49 11.25 -28.03
C ALA A 263 -21.65 11.02 -29.30
N GLU A 264 -21.80 11.87 -30.33
CA GLU A 264 -21.06 11.74 -31.59
C GLU A 264 -19.56 12.02 -31.37
N GLU A 265 -19.26 13.05 -30.57
CA GLU A 265 -17.88 13.46 -30.27
C GLU A 265 -17.30 12.82 -29.00
N ARG A 266 -18.13 12.07 -28.26
CA ARG A 266 -17.78 11.46 -26.97
C ARG A 266 -17.19 12.48 -25.99
N SER A 267 -17.90 13.60 -25.84
CA SER A 267 -17.46 14.72 -25.04
C SER A 267 -18.59 15.28 -24.18
N ALA A 268 -18.21 15.88 -23.06
CA ALA A 268 -19.10 16.67 -22.23
C ALA A 268 -18.82 18.15 -22.48
N ASN A 269 -19.85 18.90 -22.88
CA ASN A 269 -19.81 20.35 -22.98
C ASN A 269 -20.31 20.93 -21.67
N VAL A 270 -19.45 21.70 -21.00
CA VAL A 270 -19.71 22.32 -19.71
C VAL A 270 -19.70 23.83 -19.89
N SER A 271 -20.77 24.51 -19.50
CA SER A 271 -20.92 25.95 -19.72
C SER A 271 -21.49 26.68 -18.50
N LYS A 272 -21.05 27.91 -18.30
CA LYS A 272 -21.63 28.85 -17.32
C LYS A 272 -21.43 30.27 -17.83
N ASP A 273 -22.53 31.01 -17.92
CA ASP A 273 -22.57 32.36 -18.52
C ASP A 273 -21.98 32.37 -19.94
N GLU A 274 -20.90 33.11 -20.19
CA GLU A 274 -20.22 33.18 -21.50
C GLU A 274 -19.05 32.17 -21.63
N VAL A 275 -18.77 31.39 -20.58
CA VAL A 275 -17.65 30.44 -20.55
C VAL A 275 -18.14 29.04 -20.93
N SER A 276 -17.43 28.39 -21.85
CA SER A 276 -17.71 27.01 -22.28
C SER A 276 -16.41 26.23 -22.41
N HIS A 277 -16.41 25.01 -21.88
CA HIS A 277 -15.32 24.05 -21.98
C HIS A 277 -15.84 22.71 -22.52
N THR A 278 -15.03 22.02 -23.31
CA THR A 278 -15.34 20.68 -23.81
C THR A 278 -14.36 19.68 -23.22
N VAL A 279 -14.87 18.69 -22.49
CA VAL A 279 -14.09 17.59 -21.93
C VAL A 279 -14.27 16.37 -22.81
N LYS A 280 -13.23 16.00 -23.55
CA LYS A 280 -13.22 14.75 -24.34
C LYS A 280 -13.08 13.55 -23.43
N THR A 281 -13.65 12.42 -23.82
CA THR A 281 -13.63 11.20 -23.01
C THR A 281 -13.06 9.99 -23.72
N VAL A 282 -12.39 9.13 -22.95
CA VAL A 282 -11.96 7.80 -23.35
C VAL A 282 -12.67 6.73 -22.53
N THR A 283 -12.69 5.48 -22.98
CA THR A 283 -13.27 4.34 -22.22
C THR A 283 -12.22 3.43 -21.59
N GLU A 284 -10.96 3.57 -21.97
CA GLU A 284 -9.85 2.78 -21.47
C GLU A 284 -8.66 3.70 -21.21
N ILE A 285 -7.97 3.43 -20.10
CA ILE A 285 -6.76 4.14 -19.68
C ILE A 285 -5.58 3.27 -20.12
N ALA A 286 -4.74 3.81 -21.00
CA ALA A 286 -3.52 3.15 -21.44
C ALA A 286 -2.33 3.52 -20.55
N GLU A 287 -1.24 2.77 -20.64
CA GLU A 287 0.00 3.12 -19.96
C GLU A 287 0.50 4.50 -20.44
N GLY A 288 0.81 5.40 -19.48
CA GLY A 288 1.19 6.78 -19.77
C GLY A 288 0.02 7.70 -20.17
N PHE A 289 -1.22 7.32 -19.86
CA PHE A 289 -2.39 8.16 -20.11
C PHE A 289 -2.29 9.52 -19.42
N ASP A 290 -2.56 10.57 -20.19
CA ASP A 290 -2.62 11.94 -19.71
C ASP A 290 -4.04 12.25 -19.20
N PHE A 291 -4.17 12.44 -17.89
CA PHE A 291 -5.45 12.72 -17.22
C PHE A 291 -6.04 14.11 -17.51
N LYS A 292 -5.54 14.83 -18.53
CA LYS A 292 -6.18 16.01 -19.10
C LYS A 292 -7.46 15.70 -19.91
N SER A 293 -7.89 14.45 -19.97
CA SER A 293 -9.17 14.01 -20.56
C SER A 293 -10.05 13.30 -19.54
N GLY A 294 -11.36 13.25 -19.80
CA GLY A 294 -12.29 12.47 -19.00
C GLY A 294 -12.24 10.97 -19.31
N VAL A 295 -12.65 10.16 -18.34
CA VAL A 295 -12.78 8.70 -18.46
C VAL A 295 -14.24 8.33 -18.29
N LEU A 296 -14.82 7.67 -19.28
CA LEU A 296 -16.20 7.20 -19.25
C LEU A 296 -16.25 5.79 -18.65
N LYS A 297 -16.78 5.69 -17.43
CA LYS A 297 -16.92 4.43 -16.67
C LYS A 297 -18.31 4.36 -16.07
N ASN A 298 -19.00 3.22 -16.19
CA ASN A 298 -20.38 3.04 -15.69
C ASN A 298 -21.34 4.17 -16.12
N SER A 299 -21.27 4.56 -17.40
CA SER A 299 -22.08 5.66 -17.98
C SER A 299 -21.85 7.03 -17.32
N THR A 300 -20.78 7.20 -16.55
CA THR A 300 -20.40 8.45 -15.87
C THR A 300 -19.04 8.90 -16.37
N THR A 301 -18.91 10.19 -16.68
CA THR A 301 -17.63 10.81 -17.01
C THR A 301 -16.91 11.20 -15.73
N PHE A 302 -15.76 10.60 -15.50
CA PHE A 302 -14.84 10.95 -14.43
C PHE A 302 -13.71 11.81 -14.96
N VAL A 303 -13.23 12.74 -14.15
CA VAL A 303 -12.09 13.62 -14.47
C VAL A 303 -11.15 13.68 -13.27
N SER A 304 -9.87 13.91 -13.51
CA SER A 304 -8.92 14.11 -12.43
C SER A 304 -9.13 15.45 -11.73
N GLU A 305 -8.66 15.54 -10.49
CA GLU A 305 -8.53 16.81 -9.77
C GLU A 305 -7.73 17.85 -10.58
N SER A 306 -6.63 17.43 -11.21
CA SER A 306 -5.78 18.32 -12.00
C SER A 306 -6.50 18.93 -13.19
N LEU A 307 -7.36 18.18 -13.88
CA LEU A 307 -8.20 18.71 -14.96
C LEU A 307 -9.20 19.74 -14.43
N LEU A 308 -9.86 19.44 -13.30
CA LEU A 308 -10.81 20.36 -12.66
C LEU A 308 -10.14 21.67 -12.27
N ASN A 309 -8.91 21.61 -11.76
CA ASN A 309 -8.10 22.79 -11.45
C ASN A 309 -7.70 23.56 -12.73
N GLU A 310 -7.06 22.90 -13.70
CA GLU A 310 -6.51 23.56 -14.88
C GLU A 310 -7.60 24.17 -15.79
N VAL A 311 -8.73 23.46 -15.97
CA VAL A 311 -9.76 23.84 -16.94
C VAL A 311 -10.83 24.72 -16.31
N PHE A 312 -11.26 24.41 -15.08
CA PHE A 312 -12.39 25.05 -14.44
C PHE A 312 -12.00 25.91 -13.24
N ASN A 313 -10.72 25.95 -12.87
CA ASN A 313 -10.20 26.63 -11.68
C ASN A 313 -10.88 26.16 -10.38
N ILE A 314 -11.19 24.87 -10.33
CA ILE A 314 -11.81 24.20 -9.17
C ILE A 314 -10.70 23.52 -8.37
N ASN A 315 -10.58 23.91 -7.10
CA ASN A 315 -9.61 23.33 -6.17
C ASN A 315 -10.36 22.64 -5.04
N PHE A 316 -9.96 21.41 -4.71
CA PHE A 316 -10.49 20.70 -3.57
C PHE A 316 -9.54 20.81 -2.39
N GLU A 317 -10.12 20.88 -1.19
CA GLU A 317 -9.44 20.61 0.06
C GLU A 317 -10.13 19.42 0.74
N ILE A 318 -9.40 18.68 1.57
CA ILE A 318 -10.02 17.66 2.42
C ILE A 318 -10.27 18.29 3.79
N VAL A 319 -11.54 18.40 4.17
CA VAL A 319 -11.98 18.90 5.48
C VAL A 319 -12.86 17.84 6.11
N ASP A 320 -12.55 17.44 7.35
CA ASP A 320 -13.28 16.37 8.07
C ASP A 320 -13.49 15.11 7.22
N ASN A 321 -12.47 14.73 6.44
CA ASN A 321 -12.44 13.57 5.55
C ASN A 321 -13.42 13.65 4.37
N VAL A 322 -13.80 14.85 3.93
CA VAL A 322 -14.66 15.04 2.76
C VAL A 322 -14.01 16.03 1.81
N PHE A 323 -14.00 15.72 0.52
CA PHE A 323 -13.57 16.66 -0.51
C PHE A 323 -14.50 17.87 -0.52
N THR A 324 -13.91 19.05 -0.33
CA THR A 324 -14.61 20.31 -0.10
C THR A 324 -14.11 21.37 -1.07
N ILE A 325 -15.03 22.06 -1.74
CA ILE A 325 -14.77 23.26 -2.54
C ILE A 325 -15.36 24.45 -1.77
N LYS A 326 -14.54 25.47 -1.50
CA LYS A 326 -14.96 26.71 -0.80
C LYS A 326 -15.56 27.74 -1.75
#